data_AF-A0A2V8GQW4-F1
#
_entry.id   AF-A0A2V8GQW4-F1
#
_cell.length_a   1.000
_cell.length_b   1.000
_cell.length_c   1.000
_cell.angle_alpha   90.00
_cell.angle_beta   90.00
_cell.angle_gamma   90.00
#
_symmetry.space_group_name_H-M   'P 1'
#
loop_
_entity.id
_entity.type
_entity.pdbx_description
1 polymer ?
#
loop_
_entity_poly.entity_id
_entity_poly.type
_entity_poly.pdbx_seq_one_letter_code
_entity_poly.pdbx_strand_id
1 'polypeptide(L)'
;MMVDMPMLHEWLKRPHVAEWWTPAPSLDEVIEEFTPLTRPGHRDQGYIAFDGDRAIGYIQSYAVKNADDGWWEDETDPGAQGIDQFLA
;
A
#
# COMPACT_ATOMS: atom_id res chain seq x y z
N MET A 1 -3.31 -11.32 11.26
CA MET A 1 -2.90 -10.37 10.21
C MET A 1 -3.77 -9.11 10.15
N MET A 2 -4.45 -8.71 11.24
CA MET A 2 -5.18 -7.42 11.33
C MET A 2 -4.49 -6.42 12.28
N VAL A 3 -3.33 -6.79 12.84
CA VAL A 3 -2.68 -6.01 13.91
C VAL A 3 -2.03 -4.72 13.39
N ASP A 4 -1.66 -4.70 12.11
CA ASP A 4 -0.98 -3.56 11.50
C ASP A 4 -1.96 -2.48 11.00
N MET A 5 -3.24 -2.80 10.79
CA MET A 5 -4.21 -1.87 10.19
C MET A 5 -4.44 -0.60 11.04
N PRO A 6 -4.56 -0.68 12.38
CA PRO A 6 -4.64 0.53 13.19
C PRO A 6 -3.38 1.40 13.14
N MET A 7 -2.19 0.79 13.04
CA MET A 7 -0.91 1.49 12.89
C MET A 7 -0.83 2.16 11.51
N LEU A 8 -1.19 1.44 10.45
CA LEU A 8 -1.19 1.97 9.10
C LEU A 8 -2.17 3.15 8.95
N HIS A 9 -3.39 3.02 9.48
CA HIS A 9 -4.35 4.11 9.54
C HIS A 9 -3.79 5.35 10.27
N GLU A 10 -3.04 5.16 11.37
CA GLU A 10 -2.37 6.29 12.04
C GLU A 10 -1.33 6.96 11.13
N TRP A 11 -0.48 6.17 10.46
CA TRP A 11 0.54 6.68 9.55
C TRP A 11 -0.03 7.46 8.36
N LEU A 12 -1.10 6.95 7.75
CA LEU A 12 -1.77 7.59 6.62
C LEU A 12 -2.32 8.99 6.93
N LYS A 13 -2.54 9.30 8.21
CA LYS A 13 -2.99 10.63 8.67
C LYS A 13 -1.85 11.56 9.03
N ARG A 14 -0.60 11.11 9.04
CA ARG A 14 0.54 11.99 9.36
C ARG A 14 0.68 13.03 8.24
N PRO A 15 0.93 14.31 8.56
CA PRO A 15 0.86 15.38 7.57
C PRO A 15 1.71 15.16 6.32
N HIS A 16 2.92 14.62 6.46
CA HIS A 16 3.83 14.37 5.33
C HIS A 16 3.43 13.16 4.48
N VAL A 17 2.63 12.23 5.03
CA VAL A 17 2.07 11.10 4.26
C VAL A 17 0.78 11.55 3.58
N ALA A 18 -0.12 12.18 4.33
CA ALA A 18 -1.43 12.64 3.86
C ALA A 18 -1.34 13.74 2.77
N GLU A 19 -0.20 14.43 2.65
CA GLU A 19 0.08 15.33 1.53
C GLU A 19 0.05 14.61 0.17
N TRP A 20 0.47 13.34 0.14
CA TRP A 20 0.63 12.55 -1.09
C TRP A 20 -0.33 11.36 -1.18
N TRP A 21 -0.72 10.78 -0.05
CA TRP A 21 -1.67 9.68 0.04
C TRP A 21 -3.00 10.20 0.57
N THR A 22 -3.80 10.73 -0.35
CA THR A 22 -5.02 11.48 -0.06
C THR A 22 -6.21 10.95 -0.87
N PRO A 23 -7.43 10.96 -0.32
CA PRO A 23 -7.80 11.39 1.04
C PRO A 23 -7.28 10.45 2.14
N ALA A 24 -7.10 10.97 3.35
CA ALA A 24 -6.77 10.14 4.51
C ALA A 24 -7.97 9.22 4.83
N PRO A 25 -7.80 7.88 4.80
CA PRO A 25 -8.92 6.95 4.94
C PRO A 25 -9.35 6.79 6.41
N SER A 26 -10.58 6.35 6.60
CA SER A 26 -11.07 5.78 7.86
C SER A 26 -10.43 4.42 8.14
N LEU A 27 -10.55 3.93 9.39
CA LEU A 27 -10.02 2.62 9.74
C LEU A 27 -10.69 1.49 8.95
N ASP A 28 -12.00 1.60 8.69
CA ASP A 28 -12.74 0.57 7.97
C ASP A 28 -12.30 0.48 6.51
N GLU A 29 -12.07 1.62 5.86
CA GLU A 29 -11.47 1.69 4.51
C GLU A 29 -10.06 1.09 4.50
N VAL A 30 -9.22 1.38 5.50
CA VAL A 30 -7.89 0.74 5.60
C VAL A 30 -8.00 -0.78 5.72
N ILE A 31 -8.95 -1.28 6.53
CA ILE A 31 -9.15 -2.72 6.67
C ILE A 31 -9.63 -3.33 5.35
N GLU A 32 -10.56 -2.68 4.65
CA GLU A 32 -11.10 -3.15 3.37
C GLU A 32 -10.03 -3.21 2.27
N GLU A 33 -9.26 -2.13 2.11
CA GLU A 33 -8.30 -1.96 1.02
C GLU A 33 -6.99 -2.72 1.26
N PHE A 34 -6.45 -2.70 2.49
CA PHE A 34 -5.11 -3.22 2.76
C PHE A 34 -5.10 -4.69 3.22
N THR A 35 -6.21 -5.21 3.77
CA THR A 35 -6.27 -6.64 4.16
C THR A 35 -6.06 -7.60 2.97
N PRO A 36 -6.65 -7.38 1.78
CA PRO A 36 -6.39 -8.21 0.60
C PRO A 36 -4.90 -8.30 0.24
N LEU A 37 -4.14 -7.21 0.41
CA LEU A 37 -2.72 -7.09 0.08
C LEU A 37 -1.79 -7.92 0.98
N THR A 38 -2.36 -8.56 2.01
CA THR A 38 -1.62 -9.46 2.91
C THR A 38 -1.72 -10.93 2.47
N ARG A 39 -2.60 -11.24 1.51
CA ARG A 39 -2.90 -12.62 1.11
C ARG A 39 -1.78 -13.18 0.23
N PRO A 40 -1.23 -14.36 0.53
CA PRO A 40 -0.23 -14.99 -0.32
C PRO A 40 -0.73 -15.17 -1.76
N GLY A 41 0.06 -14.70 -2.74
CA GLY A 41 -0.28 -14.80 -4.15
C GLY A 41 -1.34 -13.81 -4.64
N HIS A 42 -1.73 -12.83 -3.82
CA HIS A 42 -2.45 -11.67 -4.34
C HIS A 42 -1.60 -10.95 -5.38
N ARG A 43 -2.25 -10.39 -6.41
CA ARG A 43 -1.59 -9.68 -7.51
C ARG A 43 -0.74 -8.53 -6.97
N ASP A 44 -1.30 -7.82 -6.00
CA ASP A 44 -0.68 -6.68 -5.34
C ASP A 44 -0.36 -7.06 -3.88
N GLN A 45 0.74 -6.57 -3.34
CA GLN A 45 1.26 -7.00 -2.05
C GLN A 45 1.70 -5.80 -1.21
N GLY A 46 1.28 -5.80 0.05
CA GLY A 46 1.63 -4.78 1.04
C GLY A 46 2.69 -5.30 2.01
N TYR A 47 3.61 -4.42 2.39
CA TYR A 47 4.74 -4.73 3.26
C TYR A 47 4.93 -3.63 4.30
N ILE A 48 5.35 -4.02 5.50
CA ILE A 48 5.84 -3.09 6.53
C ILE A 48 7.36 -3.08 6.47
N ALA A 49 7.94 -1.90 6.29
CA ALA A 49 9.38 -1.70 6.33
C ALA A 49 9.87 -1.64 7.77
N PHE A 50 10.95 -2.38 8.08
CA PHE A 50 11.56 -2.43 9.40
C PHE A 50 13.01 -1.93 9.37
N ASP A 51 13.36 -1.13 10.37
CA ASP A 51 14.74 -0.78 10.74
C ASP A 51 15.05 -1.47 12.09
N GLY A 52 15.70 -2.64 12.01
CA GLY A 52 15.76 -3.57 13.13
C GLY A 52 14.38 -4.10 13.49
N ASP A 53 13.97 -3.95 14.75
CA ASP A 53 12.64 -4.35 15.23
C ASP A 53 11.60 -3.22 15.16
N ARG A 54 11.99 -2.04 14.64
CA ARG A 54 11.11 -0.88 14.54
C ARG A 54 10.46 -0.82 13.17
N ALA A 55 9.13 -0.82 13.14
CA ALA A 55 8.36 -0.53 11.94
C ALA A 55 8.49 0.97 11.59
N ILE A 56 8.86 1.28 10.34
CA ILE A 56 9.22 2.66 9.91
C ILE A 56 8.49 3.15 8.66
N GLY A 57 7.69 2.31 8.01
CA GLY A 57 7.03 2.69 6.78
C GLY A 57 6.27 1.55 6.13
N TYR A 58 5.63 1.87 5.02
CA TYR A 58 4.83 0.94 4.24
C TYR A 58 5.30 0.97 2.77
N ILE A 59 5.21 -0.20 2.13
CA ILE A 59 5.50 -0.39 0.71
C ILE A 59 4.35 -1.21 0.13
N GLN A 60 3.87 -0.84 -1.05
CA GLN A 60 3.06 -1.73 -1.89
C GLN A 60 3.75 -2.00 -3.22
N SER A 61 3.63 -3.24 -3.70
CA SER A 61 3.95 -3.62 -5.07
C SER A 61 2.67 -4.03 -5.79
N TYR A 62 2.48 -3.58 -7.01
CA TYR A 62 1.32 -3.95 -7.83
C TYR A 62 1.73 -4.31 -9.25
N ALA A 63 1.03 -5.28 -9.85
CA ALA A 63 1.28 -5.57 -11.26
C ALA A 63 0.75 -4.44 -12.13
N VAL A 64 1.58 -3.91 -13.02
CA VAL A 64 1.23 -2.74 -13.83
C VAL A 64 0.20 -3.09 -14.91
N LYS A 65 0.36 -4.26 -15.52
CA LYS A 65 -0.53 -4.74 -16.56
C LYS A 65 -1.96 -4.91 -16.04
N ASN A 66 -2.92 -4.25 -16.70
CA ASN A 66 -4.31 -4.16 -16.27
C ASN A 66 -4.48 -3.49 -14.90
N ALA A 67 -3.60 -2.54 -14.52
CA ALA A 67 -3.87 -1.68 -13.39
C ALA A 67 -5.17 -0.92 -13.66
N ASP A 68 -6.05 -0.86 -12.68
CA ASP A 68 -7.30 -0.11 -12.79
C ASP A 68 -7.04 1.41 -12.73
N ASP A 69 -8.09 2.22 -12.83
CA ASP A 69 -8.05 3.69 -12.66
C ASP A 69 -7.27 4.49 -13.72
N GLY A 70 -7.08 3.93 -14.92
CA GLY A 70 -6.52 4.66 -16.08
C GLY A 70 -5.00 4.85 -16.03
N TRP A 71 -4.32 4.10 -15.16
CA TRP A 71 -2.87 4.09 -15.07
C TRP A 71 -2.28 2.98 -15.95
N TRP A 72 -1.19 3.30 -16.66
CA TRP A 72 -0.41 2.33 -17.42
C TRP A 72 -1.18 1.58 -18.51
N GLU A 73 -2.17 2.23 -19.15
CA GLU A 73 -3.07 1.61 -20.13
C GLU A 73 -2.34 0.94 -21.31
N ASP A 74 -1.19 1.50 -21.70
CA ASP A 74 -0.37 0.99 -22.80
C ASP A 74 0.69 -0.04 -22.35
N GLU A 75 0.82 -0.33 -21.06
CA GLU A 75 1.80 -1.30 -20.57
C GLU A 75 1.34 -2.74 -20.87
N THR A 76 2.22 -3.50 -21.53
CA THR A 76 1.92 -4.85 -22.01
C THR A 76 2.78 -5.93 -21.38
N ASP A 77 3.90 -5.55 -20.74
CA ASP A 77 4.82 -6.46 -20.08
C ASP A 77 4.17 -7.07 -18.83
N PRO A 78 3.93 -8.40 -18.80
CA PRO A 78 3.38 -9.06 -17.60
C PRO A 78 4.34 -9.05 -16.40
N GLY A 79 5.63 -8.71 -16.59
CA GLY A 79 6.62 -8.60 -15.54
C GLY A 79 6.75 -7.21 -14.92
N ALA A 80 6.13 -6.18 -15.51
CA ALA A 80 6.20 -4.82 -14.99
C ALA A 80 5.47 -4.70 -13.63
N GLN A 81 6.13 -4.09 -12.65
CA GLN A 81 5.63 -3.89 -11.29
C GLN A 81 5.80 -2.42 -10.89
N GLY A 82 4.73 -1.83 -10.35
CA GLY A 82 4.75 -0.52 -9.73
C GLY A 82 5.05 -0.65 -8.24
N ILE A 83 5.63 0.40 -7.66
CA ILE A 83 5.94 0.47 -6.23
C ILE A 83 5.52 1.84 -5.70
N ASP A 84 4.67 1.85 -4.68
CA ASP A 84 4.42 3.04 -3.86
C ASP A 84 4.93 2.81 -2.45
N GLN A 85 5.49 3.84 -1.83
CA GLN A 85 6.08 3.73 -0.50
C GLN A 85 6.08 5.06 0.24
N PHE A 86 6.08 4.98 1.57
CA PHE A 86 6.34 6.12 2.44
C PHE A 86 7.06 5.70 3.73
N LEU A 87 7.71 6.67 4.38
CA LEU A 87 8.21 6.54 5.74
C LEU A 87 7.22 7.19 6.71
N ALA A 88 6.94 6.49 7.81
CA ALA A 88 5.97 6.90 8.81
C ALA A 88 6.51 8.01 9.71
#